data_AF-A0A921BET0-F1
#
_entry.id   AF-A0A921BET0-F1
#
_cell.length_a   1.000
_cell.length_b   1.000
_cell.length_c   1.000
_cell.angle_alpha   90.00
_cell.angle_beta   90.00
_cell.angle_gamma   90.00
#
_symmetry.space_group_name_H-M   'P 1'
#
loop_
_entity.id
_entity.type
_entity.pdbx_description
1 polymer ?
#
loop_
_entity_poly.entity_id
_entity_poly.type
_entity_poly.pdbx_seq_one_letter_code
_entity_poly.pdbx_strand_id
1 'polypeptide(L)'
;MRVFTLFLVALQILTAPDPAQMEDAPDLGYRPVPHGLEIPDDVEMGAPSSVGWTSTKKILVFNRGPNPLMEFNPDGSFVRAWGQGQYDRPHGMRIDGEGHIWTTDVNGDTIRKMNPAGDVLLTITPDDTPPRERTH
;
A
#
# COMPACT_ATOMS: atom_id res chain seq x y z
N MET A 1 42.59 3.72 30.61
CA MET A 1 41.48 4.66 30.89
C MET A 1 40.66 4.78 29.62
N ARG A 2 39.45 4.21 29.57
CA ARG A 2 38.63 4.10 28.35
C ARG A 2 37.80 5.38 28.17
N VAL A 3 37.90 6.02 27.01
CA VAL A 3 37.07 7.17 26.63
C VAL A 3 35.75 6.65 26.08
N PHE A 4 34.63 7.07 26.66
CA PHE A 4 33.29 6.84 26.13
C PHE A 4 32.85 8.09 25.37
N THR A 5 32.61 7.96 24.06
CA THR A 5 31.97 9.00 23.25
C THR A 5 30.47 8.74 23.24
N LEU A 6 29.69 9.62 23.87
CA LEU A 6 28.24 9.65 23.72
C LEU A 6 27.88 10.21 22.33
N PHE A 7 27.12 9.46 21.54
CA PHE A 7 26.38 10.01 20.40
C PHE A 7 25.04 10.55 20.90
N LEU A 8 24.85 11.87 20.80
CA LEU A 8 23.55 12.50 20.96
C LEU A 8 22.72 12.22 19.71
N VAL A 9 21.64 11.46 19.83
CA VAL A 9 20.62 11.38 18.77
C VAL A 9 19.70 12.58 18.95
N ALA A 10 19.85 13.58 18.08
CA ALA A 10 18.91 14.70 18.02
C ALA A 10 17.57 14.18 17.50
N LEU A 11 16.54 14.27 18.33
CA LEU A 11 15.15 14.04 17.94
C LEU A 11 14.76 15.16 16.95
N GLN A 12 14.79 14.86 15.65
CA GLN A 12 14.20 15.76 14.67
C GLN A 12 12.67 15.70 14.82
N ILE A 13 12.13 16.64 15.59
CA ILE A 13 10.73 16.99 15.50
C ILE A 13 10.56 17.60 14.11
N LEU A 14 9.97 16.85 13.18
CA LEU A 14 9.53 17.41 11.91
C LEU A 14 8.42 18.40 12.26
N THR A 15 8.74 19.69 12.32
CA THR A 15 7.72 20.73 12.39
C THR A 15 6.79 20.50 11.21
N ALA A 16 5.47 20.52 11.44
CA ALA A 16 4.51 20.53 10.34
C ALA A 16 4.96 21.59 9.32
N PRO A 17 4.81 21.32 8.00
CA PRO A 17 5.19 22.30 6.99
C PRO A 17 4.53 23.63 7.34
N ASP A 18 5.29 24.72 7.17
CA ASP A 18 4.77 26.06 7.41
C ASP A 18 3.45 26.21 6.62
N PRO A 19 2.33 26.61 7.25
CA PRO A 19 1.09 26.87 6.52
C PRO A 19 1.28 27.83 5.34
N ALA A 20 2.28 28.71 5.39
CA ALA A 20 2.66 29.59 4.28
C ALA A 20 3.39 28.87 3.12
N GLN A 21 3.87 27.63 3.33
CA GLN A 21 4.41 26.73 2.31
C GLN A 21 3.34 25.80 1.73
N MET A 22 2.13 25.77 2.30
CA MET A 22 1.00 25.13 1.65
C MET A 22 0.59 26.05 0.49
N GLU A 23 0.69 25.55 -0.74
CA GLU A 23 0.20 26.26 -1.93
C GLU A 23 -1.21 26.82 -1.66
N ASP A 24 -1.46 28.06 -2.09
CA ASP A 24 -2.81 28.60 -2.29
C ASP A 24 -3.49 27.81 -3.42
N ALA A 25 -3.77 26.53 -3.17
CA ALA A 25 -4.44 25.67 -4.10
C ALA A 25 -5.91 26.11 -4.21
N PRO A 26 -6.47 26.21 -5.41
CA PRO A 26 -7.89 26.48 -5.56
C PRO A 26 -8.70 25.37 -4.86
N ASP A 27 -9.81 25.73 -4.22
CA ASP A 27 -10.73 24.72 -3.68
C ASP A 27 -11.26 23.87 -4.83
N LEU A 28 -10.80 22.62 -4.89
CA LEU A 28 -11.21 21.66 -5.91
C LEU A 28 -12.61 21.08 -5.63
N GLY A 29 -13.27 21.50 -4.54
CA GLY A 29 -14.61 21.05 -4.17
C GLY A 29 -14.65 19.65 -3.56
N TYR A 30 -13.49 18.99 -3.38
CA TYR A 30 -13.43 17.71 -2.69
C TYR A 30 -13.78 17.91 -1.21
N ARG A 31 -14.64 17.02 -0.71
CA ARG A 31 -14.99 16.95 0.70
C ARG A 31 -14.72 15.53 1.19
N PRO A 32 -14.13 15.36 2.38
CA PRO A 32 -13.94 14.04 2.95
C PRO A 32 -15.30 13.40 3.17
N VAL A 33 -15.44 12.13 2.80
CA VAL A 33 -16.58 11.30 3.18
C VAL A 33 -16.14 10.54 4.44
N PRO A 34 -16.65 10.90 5.63
CA PRO A 34 -16.33 10.17 6.85
C PRO A 34 -16.73 8.70 6.69
N HIS A 35 -15.85 7.78 7.07
CA HIS A 35 -16.08 6.34 6.95
C HIS A 35 -16.42 5.88 5.52
N GLY A 36 -15.91 6.58 4.49
CA GLY A 36 -16.18 6.25 3.09
C GLY A 36 -15.65 4.88 2.63
N LEU A 37 -14.80 4.22 3.42
CA LEU A 37 -14.50 2.79 3.30
C LEU A 37 -14.87 2.12 4.63
N GLU A 38 -15.75 1.13 4.56
CA GLU A 38 -16.24 0.37 5.71
C GLU A 38 -15.31 -0.79 6.00
N ILE A 39 -14.22 -0.53 6.72
CA ILE A 39 -13.23 -1.56 7.07
C ILE A 39 -13.73 -2.31 8.32
N PRO A 40 -13.87 -3.66 8.28
CA PRO A 40 -14.26 -4.44 9.46
C PRO A 40 -13.28 -4.31 10.63
N ASP A 41 -13.78 -4.40 11.86
CA ASP A 41 -12.97 -4.23 13.08
C ASP A 41 -11.81 -5.24 13.19
N ASP A 42 -11.94 -6.43 12.59
CA ASP A 42 -10.93 -7.49 12.57
C ASP A 42 -9.96 -7.39 11.38
N VAL A 43 -10.15 -6.40 10.50
CA VAL A 43 -9.32 -6.15 9.33
C VAL A 43 -8.55 -4.84 9.50
N GLU A 44 -7.23 -4.92 9.49
CA GLU A 44 -6.38 -3.73 9.56
C GLU A 44 -5.94 -3.27 8.17
N MET A 45 -6.19 -1.99 7.86
CA MET A 45 -5.62 -1.29 6.71
C MET A 45 -4.47 -0.40 7.17
N GLY A 46 -3.28 -0.63 6.61
CA GLY A 46 -2.14 0.25 6.85
C GLY A 46 -2.20 1.51 5.97
N ALA A 47 -1.09 2.25 5.91
CA ALA A 47 -0.97 3.40 5.02
C ALA A 47 -1.22 2.95 3.56
N PRO A 48 -2.25 3.49 2.88
CA PRO A 48 -2.50 3.17 1.47
C PRO A 48 -1.40 3.77 0.60
N SER A 49 -0.91 2.99 -0.36
CA SER A 49 0.12 3.40 -1.30
C SER A 49 -0.40 3.51 -2.73
N SER A 50 -1.53 2.86 -3.05
CA SER A 50 -2.17 2.95 -4.36
C SER A 50 -3.66 2.62 -4.28
N VAL A 51 -4.44 3.15 -5.22
CA VAL A 51 -5.86 2.85 -5.40
C VAL A 51 -6.17 2.73 -6.89
N GLY A 52 -7.09 1.86 -7.26
CA GLY A 52 -7.54 1.69 -8.64
C GLY A 52 -8.96 1.16 -8.73
N TRP A 53 -9.55 1.26 -9.92
CA TRP A 53 -10.87 0.70 -10.21
C TRP A 53 -10.72 -0.59 -11.01
N THR A 54 -11.44 -1.63 -10.61
CA THR A 54 -11.57 -2.84 -11.42
C THR A 54 -12.56 -2.59 -12.57
N SER A 55 -12.53 -3.46 -13.60
CA SER A 55 -13.52 -3.44 -14.69
C SER A 55 -14.95 -3.68 -14.19
N THR A 56 -15.10 -4.36 -13.06
CA THR A 56 -16.38 -4.62 -12.36
C THR A 56 -16.79 -3.49 -11.41
N LYS A 57 -16.14 -2.32 -11.52
CA LYS A 57 -16.43 -1.12 -10.71
C LYS A 57 -16.17 -1.29 -9.22
N LYS A 58 -15.29 -2.20 -8.82
CA LYS A 58 -14.82 -2.28 -7.44
C LYS A 58 -13.63 -1.35 -7.23
N ILE A 59 -13.47 -0.87 -6.01
CA ILE A 59 -12.31 -0.10 -5.58
C ILE A 59 -11.29 -1.10 -5.06
N LEU A 60 -10.09 -1.10 -5.63
CA LEU A 60 -8.96 -1.87 -5.12
C LEU A 60 -7.97 -0.92 -4.47
N VAL A 61 -7.62 -1.19 -3.21
CA VAL A 61 -6.63 -0.44 -2.44
C VAL A 61 -5.43 -1.33 -2.19
N PHE A 62 -4.25 -0.80 -2.47
CA PHE A 62 -2.97 -1.38 -2.07
C PHE A 62 -2.41 -0.58 -0.89
N ASN A 63 -2.06 -1.26 0.19
CA ASN A 63 -1.65 -0.65 1.45
C ASN A 63 -0.51 -1.43 2.13
N ARG A 64 0.13 -0.79 3.11
CA ARG A 64 1.30 -1.33 3.83
C ARG A 64 0.96 -2.08 5.12
N GLY A 65 -0.31 -2.42 5.33
CA GLY A 65 -0.78 -3.17 6.49
C GLY A 65 -0.60 -4.68 6.34
N PRO A 66 -1.09 -5.47 7.31
CA PRO A 66 -1.04 -6.92 7.27
C PRO A 66 -1.86 -7.51 6.12
N ASN A 67 -2.79 -6.74 5.55
CA ASN A 67 -3.69 -7.08 4.46
C ASN A 67 -3.42 -6.17 3.24
N PRO A 68 -2.34 -6.38 2.46
CA PRO A 68 -1.87 -5.39 1.50
C PRO A 68 -2.86 -5.06 0.39
N LEU A 69 -3.69 -6.00 -0.05
CA LEU A 69 -4.72 -5.76 -1.05
C LEU A 69 -6.10 -5.83 -0.39
N MET A 70 -6.92 -4.80 -0.63
CA MET A 70 -8.29 -4.72 -0.15
C MET A 70 -9.22 -4.27 -1.25
N GLU A 71 -10.33 -4.97 -1.41
CA GLU A 71 -11.35 -4.68 -2.41
C GLU A 71 -12.65 -4.22 -1.74
N PHE A 72 -13.24 -3.17 -2.29
CA PHE A 72 -14.48 -2.55 -1.82
C PHE A 72 -15.45 -2.34 -2.99
N ASN A 73 -16.74 -2.26 -2.69
CA ASN A 73 -17.75 -1.82 -3.65
C ASN A 73 -17.65 -0.29 -3.88
N PRO A 74 -18.29 0.26 -4.94
CA PRO A 74 -18.30 1.71 -5.18
C PRO A 74 -18.84 2.55 -4.03
N ASP A 75 -19.68 1.97 -3.17
CA ASP A 75 -20.28 2.62 -2.00
C ASP A 75 -19.38 2.58 -0.76
N GLY A 76 -18.22 1.93 -0.84
CA GLY A 76 -17.27 1.80 0.27
C GLY A 76 -17.42 0.53 1.09
N SER A 77 -18.44 -0.30 0.84
CA SER A 77 -18.60 -1.56 1.59
C SER A 77 -17.47 -2.55 1.27
N PHE A 78 -16.91 -3.16 2.32
CA PHE A 78 -15.80 -4.11 2.19
C PHE A 78 -16.22 -5.42 1.50
N VAL A 79 -15.39 -5.88 0.57
CA VAL A 79 -15.60 -7.13 -0.17
C VAL A 79 -14.66 -8.21 0.35
N ARG A 80 -13.34 -7.94 0.36
CA ARG A 80 -12.32 -8.89 0.80
C ARG A 80 -10.94 -8.25 0.95
N ALA A 81 -10.06 -8.96 1.64
CA ALA A 81 -8.65 -8.61 1.79
C ALA A 81 -7.75 -9.82 1.51
N TRP A 82 -6.56 -9.59 0.94
CA TRP A 82 -5.57 -10.64 0.66
C TRP A 82 -4.15 -10.09 0.57
N GLY A 83 -3.18 -10.98 0.30
CA GLY A 83 -1.77 -10.64 0.17
C GLY A 83 -0.99 -10.71 1.49
N GLN A 84 -1.59 -11.27 2.54
CA GLN A 84 -0.94 -11.47 3.84
C GLN A 84 0.34 -12.30 3.63
N GLY A 85 1.45 -11.82 4.17
CA GLY A 85 2.75 -12.49 4.04
C GLY A 85 3.40 -12.40 2.66
N GLN A 86 2.75 -11.83 1.64
CA GLN A 86 3.26 -11.81 0.26
C GLN A 86 4.14 -10.60 -0.05
N TYR A 87 4.14 -9.60 0.82
CA TYR A 87 4.84 -8.34 0.61
C TYR A 87 5.65 -7.95 1.85
N ASP A 88 6.79 -7.30 1.63
CA ASP A 88 7.65 -6.69 2.65
C ASP A 88 7.41 -5.18 2.74
N ARG A 89 7.41 -4.47 1.61
CA ARG A 89 7.03 -3.05 1.53
C ARG A 89 6.20 -2.74 0.27
N PRO A 90 4.87 -2.96 0.33
CA PRO A 90 3.91 -2.55 -0.70
C PRO A 90 4.10 -1.10 -1.16
N HIS A 91 4.12 -0.90 -2.48
CA HIS A 91 4.26 0.43 -3.06
C HIS A 91 3.32 0.70 -4.22
N GLY A 92 3.65 0.25 -5.44
CA GLY A 92 2.87 0.53 -6.63
C GLY A 92 1.85 -0.55 -6.94
N MET A 93 0.70 -0.17 -7.49
CA MET A 93 -0.27 -1.08 -8.08
C MET A 93 -0.81 -0.52 -9.39
N ARG A 94 -1.08 -1.39 -10.36
CA ARG A 94 -1.77 -1.08 -11.61
C ARG A 94 -2.68 -2.23 -12.03
N ILE A 95 -3.88 -1.92 -12.49
CA ILE A 95 -4.77 -2.88 -13.15
C ILE A 95 -4.62 -2.70 -14.66
N ASP A 96 -4.37 -3.80 -15.39
CA ASP A 96 -4.26 -3.79 -16.85
C ASP A 96 -5.63 -3.98 -17.55
N GLY A 97 -5.66 -3.90 -18.88
CA GLY A 97 -6.90 -4.00 -19.66
C GLY A 97 -7.57 -5.37 -19.63
N GLU A 98 -6.84 -6.42 -19.24
CA GLU A 98 -7.36 -7.77 -19.06
C GLU A 98 -7.86 -8.00 -17.62
N GLY A 99 -7.67 -7.01 -16.74
CA GLY A 99 -8.06 -7.09 -15.33
C GLY A 99 -6.99 -7.68 -14.43
N HIS A 100 -5.76 -7.92 -14.92
CA HIS A 100 -4.69 -8.39 -14.06
C HIS A 100 -4.20 -7.28 -13.14
N ILE A 101 -3.84 -7.68 -11.93
CA ILE A 101 -3.35 -6.79 -10.89
C ILE A 101 -1.83 -6.90 -10.86
N TRP A 102 -1.16 -5.80 -11.20
CA TRP A 102 0.29 -5.67 -11.15
C TRP A 102 0.67 -4.91 -9.90
N THR A 103 1.59 -5.43 -9.10
CA THR A 103 2.06 -4.81 -7.86
C THR A 103 3.57 -4.76 -7.79
N THR A 104 4.11 -3.75 -7.12
CA THR A 104 5.53 -3.64 -6.81
C THR A 104 5.78 -3.65 -5.30
N ASP A 105 6.82 -4.38 -4.91
CA ASP A 105 7.32 -4.44 -3.55
C ASP A 105 8.75 -3.88 -3.50
N VAL A 106 8.93 -2.81 -2.73
CA VAL A 106 10.22 -2.10 -2.69
C VAL A 106 11.29 -2.87 -1.93
N ASN A 107 10.94 -3.59 -0.88
CA ASN A 107 11.93 -4.35 -0.12
C ASN A 107 11.99 -5.82 -0.55
N GLY A 108 10.89 -6.33 -1.07
CA GLY A 108 10.86 -7.64 -1.71
C GLY A 108 11.58 -7.67 -3.05
N ASP A 109 11.91 -6.51 -3.62
CA ASP A 109 12.50 -6.36 -4.96
C ASP A 109 11.70 -7.15 -6.01
N THR A 110 10.36 -7.13 -5.91
CA THR A 110 9.51 -7.91 -6.83
C THR A 110 8.48 -7.07 -7.56
N ILE A 111 8.18 -7.50 -8.78
CA ILE A 111 6.96 -7.16 -9.50
C ILE A 111 6.11 -8.42 -9.58
N ARG A 112 4.84 -8.35 -9.22
CA ARG A 112 3.91 -9.49 -9.32
C ARG A 112 2.74 -9.15 -10.22
N LYS A 113 2.35 -10.09 -11.08
CA LYS A 113 1.09 -10.09 -11.84
C LYS A 113 0.16 -11.12 -11.21
N MET A 114 -1.05 -10.72 -10.88
CA MET A 114 -2.10 -11.60 -10.36
C MET A 114 -3.33 -11.55 -11.26
N ASN A 115 -4.11 -12.64 -11.27
CA ASN A 115 -5.47 -12.59 -11.81
C ASN A 115 -6.41 -11.81 -10.85
N PRO A 116 -7.64 -11.47 -11.27
CA PRO A 116 -8.60 -10.80 -10.38
C PRO A 116 -8.93 -11.59 -9.11
N ALA A 117 -8.81 -12.93 -9.12
CA ALA A 117 -9.06 -13.74 -7.94
C ALA A 117 -7.97 -13.57 -6.87
N GLY A 118 -6.78 -13.09 -7.26
CA GLY A 118 -5.61 -12.92 -6.40
C GLY A 118 -4.52 -13.97 -6.62
N ASP A 119 -4.71 -14.91 -7.55
CA ASP A 119 -3.71 -15.93 -7.86
C ASP A 119 -2.54 -15.27 -8.61
N VAL A 120 -1.32 -15.54 -8.13
CA VAL A 120 -0.09 -15.03 -8.76
C VAL A 120 0.16 -15.79 -10.06
N LEU A 121 0.22 -15.06 -11.17
CA LEU A 121 0.48 -15.59 -12.51
C LEU A 121 1.94 -15.43 -12.92
N LEU A 122 2.62 -14.40 -12.40
CA LEU A 122 4.02 -14.10 -12.70
C LEU A 122 4.63 -13.33 -11.53
N THR A 123 5.86 -13.67 -11.20
CA THR A 123 6.73 -12.86 -10.34
C THR A 123 8.02 -12.56 -11.09
N ILE A 124 8.42 -11.29 -11.11
CA ILE A 124 9.67 -10.80 -11.67
C ILE A 124 10.54 -10.33 -10.51
N THR A 125 11.77 -10.80 -10.49
CA THR A 125 12.83 -10.50 -9.52
C THR A 125 14.10 -10.07 -10.28
N PRO A 126 15.04 -9.33 -9.66
CA PRO A 126 16.29 -8.93 -10.31
C PRO A 126 17.11 -10.10 -10.87
N ASP A 127 17.03 -11.26 -10.21
CA ASP A 127 17.69 -12.51 -10.57
C ASP A 127 16.64 -13.64 -10.59
N ASP A 128 16.95 -14.81 -11.16
CA ASP A 128 16.12 -16.04 -11.06
C ASP A 128 16.01 -16.59 -9.61
N THR A 129 16.43 -15.80 -8.62
CA THR A 129 16.29 -16.10 -7.21
C THR A 129 14.80 -16.04 -6.84
N PRO A 130 14.25 -17.09 -6.22
CA PRO A 130 12.87 -17.07 -5.77
C PRO A 130 12.65 -15.88 -4.80
N PRO A 131 11.44 -15.30 -4.77
CA PRO A 131 11.11 -14.23 -3.83
C PRO A 131 11.47 -14.66 -2.41
N ARG A 132 12.04 -13.76 -1.61
CA ARG A 132 12.37 -14.08 -0.22
C ARG A 132 11.11 -14.56 0.51
N GLU A 133 11.04 -15.85 0.79
CA GLU A 133 10.02 -16.41 1.68
C GLU A 133 10.31 -15.94 3.10
N ARG A 134 9.30 -15.44 3.81
CA ARG A 134 9.41 -15.28 5.26
C ARG A 134 9.26 -16.66 5.91
N THR A 135 10.34 -17.19 6.47
CA THR A 135 10.20 -18.08 7.63
C THR A 135 9.52 -17.28 8.74
N HIS A 136 8.39 -17.80 9.21
CA HIS A 136 7.54 -17.25 10.27
C HIS A 136 8.31 -16.89 11.54
#